data_AF-A0A0C9UZS0-F1
#
_entry.id   AF-A0A0C9UZS0-F1
#
_cell.length_a   1.000
_cell.length_b   1.000
_cell.length_c   1.000
_cell.angle_alpha   90.00
_cell.angle_beta   90.00
_cell.angle_gamma   90.00
#
_symmetry.space_group_name_H-M   'P 1'
#
loop_
_entity.id
_entity.type
_entity.pdbx_description
1 polymer ?
#
loop_
_entity_poly.entity_id
_entity_poly.type
_entity_poly.pdbx_seq_one_letter_code
_entity_poly.pdbx_strand_id
1 'polypeptide(L)'
;MSAPPKVWFITGSSTGFGREMAELLLRRGNKVIATLRKPEALAPLASKYSRDQLLVLKLDVTKEEEIKSAFAEGHKAFGRIDVVFNNAGIFAIGEVEGTSEATIRRLFETNFIGAVNVSKEAVRVFREVNKPSGGR
;
A
#
# COMPACT_ATOMS: atom_id res chain seq x y z
N MET A 1 21.64 -15.67 -9.67
CA MET A 1 20.52 -15.07 -10.43
C MET A 1 19.68 -14.27 -9.44
N SER A 2 19.30 -13.01 -9.74
CA SER A 2 18.41 -12.28 -8.82
C SER A 2 17.03 -12.93 -8.84
N ALA A 3 16.30 -12.85 -7.73
CA ALA A 3 14.91 -13.30 -7.69
C ALA A 3 14.08 -12.56 -8.78
N PRO A 4 13.06 -13.21 -9.35
CA PRO A 4 12.21 -12.56 -10.35
C PRO A 4 11.48 -11.35 -9.75
N PRO A 5 11.17 -10.31 -10.55
CA PRO A 5 10.41 -9.15 -10.10
C PRO A 5 9.10 -9.53 -9.40
N LYS A 6 8.80 -8.85 -8.31
CA LYS A 6 7.56 -8.99 -7.53
C LYS A 6 6.66 -7.77 -7.70
N VAL A 7 5.37 -7.97 -7.48
CA VAL A 7 4.38 -6.88 -7.41
C VAL A 7 4.13 -6.49 -5.97
N TRP A 8 4.48 -5.25 -5.62
CA TRP A 8 4.36 -4.72 -4.26
C TRP A 8 3.19 -3.75 -4.14
N PHE A 9 2.31 -3.99 -3.18
CA PHE A 9 1.27 -3.06 -2.77
C PHE A 9 1.72 -2.30 -1.53
N ILE A 10 1.85 -0.97 -1.62
CA ILE A 10 2.40 -0.14 -0.55
C ILE A 10 1.37 0.89 -0.13
N THR A 11 0.99 0.87 1.15
CA THR A 11 0.12 1.90 1.73
C THR A 11 0.93 3.09 2.25
N GLY A 12 0.40 4.31 2.10
CA GLY A 12 1.08 5.51 2.61
C GLY A 12 2.35 5.89 1.84
N SER A 13 2.31 5.77 0.51
CA SER A 13 3.49 5.97 -0.34
C SER A 13 3.88 7.44 -0.56
N SER A 14 3.16 8.40 0.01
CA SER A 14 3.35 9.84 -0.25
C SER A 14 4.71 10.37 0.19
N THR A 15 5.24 9.85 1.30
CA THR A 15 6.40 10.39 2.02
C THR A 15 7.10 9.29 2.81
N GLY A 16 8.27 9.59 3.38
CA GLY A 16 8.96 8.74 4.35
C GLY A 16 9.28 7.35 3.80
N PHE A 17 9.20 6.32 4.65
CA PHE A 17 9.56 4.95 4.27
C PHE A 17 8.70 4.38 3.13
N GLY A 18 7.42 4.74 3.04
CA GLY A 18 6.57 4.32 1.92
C GLY A 18 7.10 4.82 0.57
N ARG A 19 7.52 6.09 0.52
CA ARG A 19 8.10 6.69 -0.69
C ARG A 19 9.46 6.08 -1.02
N GLU A 20 10.36 5.99 -0.05
CA GLU A 20 11.69 5.42 -0.23
C GLU A 20 11.64 3.95 -0.66
N MET A 21 10.72 3.17 -0.08
CA MET A 21 10.52 1.78 -0.47
C MET A 21 9.99 1.66 -1.90
N ALA A 22 9.00 2.48 -2.28
CA ALA A 22 8.49 2.50 -3.65
C ALA A 22 9.62 2.78 -4.67
N GLU A 23 10.43 3.81 -4.43
CA GLU A 23 11.54 4.15 -5.33
C GLU A 23 12.61 3.06 -5.39
N LEU A 24 12.96 2.48 -4.25
CA LEU A 24 13.97 1.42 -4.17
C LEU A 24 13.52 0.16 -4.93
N LEU A 25 12.24 -0.21 -4.81
CA LEU A 25 11.67 -1.37 -5.51
C LEU A 25 11.63 -1.15 -7.01
N LEU A 26 11.21 0.04 -7.46
CA LEU A 26 11.19 0.43 -8.87
C LEU A 26 12.60 0.41 -9.47
N ARG A 27 13.61 0.96 -8.78
CA ARG A 27 15.03 0.87 -9.20
C ARG A 27 15.54 -0.56 -9.35
N ARG A 28 14.97 -1.50 -8.60
CA ARG A 28 15.29 -2.94 -8.66
C ARG A 28 14.44 -3.70 -9.67
N GLY A 29 13.64 -3.01 -10.48
CA GLY A 29 12.82 -3.62 -11.53
C GLY A 29 11.54 -4.30 -11.03
N ASN A 30 11.16 -4.10 -9.75
CA ASN A 30 9.87 -4.58 -9.25
C ASN A 30 8.73 -3.68 -9.74
N LYS A 31 7.50 -4.20 -9.68
CA LYS A 31 6.29 -3.43 -9.94
C LYS A 31 5.72 -2.92 -8.63
N VAL A 32 5.25 -1.67 -8.60
CA VAL A 32 4.75 -1.03 -7.40
C VAL A 32 3.35 -0.48 -7.63
N ILE A 33 2.43 -0.88 -6.77
CA ILE A 33 1.11 -0.27 -6.57
C ILE A 33 1.28 0.67 -5.37
N ALA A 34 1.53 1.95 -5.65
CA ALA A 34 1.77 2.97 -4.65
C ALA A 34 0.45 3.64 -4.28
N THR A 35 0.00 3.46 -3.04
CA THR A 35 -1.29 3.99 -2.59
C THR A 35 -1.15 5.08 -1.55
N LEU A 36 -2.01 6.10 -1.64
CA LEU A 36 -2.00 7.29 -0.80
C LEU A 36 -3.30 8.07 -0.94
N ARG A 37 -3.64 8.91 0.04
CA ARG A 37 -4.89 9.69 0.01
C ARG A 37 -4.93 10.78 -1.07
N LYS A 38 -3.76 11.25 -1.50
CA LYS A 38 -3.55 12.35 -2.46
C LYS A 38 -2.58 11.91 -3.57
N PRO A 39 -3.05 11.20 -4.61
CA PRO A 39 -2.22 10.64 -5.68
C PRO A 39 -1.26 11.62 -6.35
N GLU A 40 -1.65 12.90 -6.43
CA GLU A 40 -0.87 13.99 -7.01
C GLU A 40 0.51 14.16 -6.37
N ALA A 41 0.70 13.74 -5.11
CA ALA A 41 2.00 13.78 -4.44
C ALA A 41 3.05 12.87 -5.10
N LEU A 42 2.64 11.89 -5.92
CA LEU A 42 3.55 11.02 -6.68
C LEU A 42 3.70 11.42 -8.14
N ALA A 43 3.15 12.56 -8.59
CA ALA A 43 3.28 12.99 -9.98
C ALA A 43 4.75 13.02 -10.48
N PRO A 44 5.74 13.51 -9.70
CA PRO A 44 7.15 13.47 -10.11
C PRO A 44 7.76 12.06 -10.17
N LEU A 45 7.16 11.06 -9.51
CA LEU A 45 7.59 9.67 -9.62
C LEU A 45 6.93 8.99 -10.81
N ALA A 46 5.65 9.23 -11.00
CA ALA A 46 4.87 8.73 -12.12
C ALA A 46 5.39 9.22 -13.48
N SER A 47 6.05 10.38 -13.54
CA SER A 47 6.73 10.84 -14.75
C SER A 47 8.04 10.09 -15.07
N LYS A 48 8.63 9.39 -14.09
CA LYS A 48 9.91 8.66 -14.25
C LYS A 48 9.75 7.19 -14.60
N TYR A 49 8.58 6.60 -14.33
CA TYR A 49 8.33 5.17 -14.48
C TYR A 49 7.09 4.92 -15.32
N SER A 50 7.10 3.87 -16.14
CA SER A 50 5.95 3.51 -16.97
C SER A 50 4.79 2.95 -16.13
N ARG A 51 3.58 2.97 -16.70
CA ARG A 51 2.39 2.37 -16.07
C ARG A 51 2.51 0.86 -15.87
N ASP A 52 3.43 0.21 -16.59
CA ASP A 52 3.72 -1.23 -16.44
C ASP A 52 4.62 -1.53 -15.24
N GLN A 53 5.22 -0.51 -14.63
CA GLN A 53 6.06 -0.60 -13.43
C GLN A 53 5.45 0.08 -12.21
N LEU A 54 4.78 1.23 -12.38
CA LEU A 54 4.19 2.00 -11.30
C LEU A 54 2.70 2.28 -11.57
N LEU A 55 1.87 1.83 -10.65
CA LEU A 55 0.47 2.21 -10.55
C LEU A 55 0.27 3.07 -9.29
N VAL A 56 -0.23 4.29 -9.45
CA VAL A 56 -0.55 5.18 -8.33
C VAL A 56 -2.05 5.20 -8.12
N LEU A 57 -2.51 4.83 -6.92
CA LEU A 57 -3.94 4.75 -6.58
C LEU A 57 -4.28 5.60 -5.35
N LYS A 58 -5.50 6.13 -5.33
CA LYS A 58 -6.05 6.72 -4.12
C LYS A 58 -6.40 5.61 -3.12
N LEU A 59 -5.95 5.76 -1.89
CA LEU A 59 -6.38 4.90 -0.78
C LEU A 59 -6.33 5.65 0.56
N ASP A 60 -7.48 5.71 1.22
CA ASP A 60 -7.58 5.87 2.67
C ASP A 60 -7.76 4.50 3.33
N VAL A 61 -6.79 4.08 4.15
CA VAL A 61 -6.81 2.76 4.81
C VAL A 61 -7.91 2.62 5.86
N THR A 62 -8.56 3.71 6.26
CA THR A 62 -9.73 3.64 7.15
C THR A 62 -11.03 3.35 6.38
N LYS A 63 -11.00 3.19 5.05
CA LYS A 63 -12.17 2.94 4.21
C LYS A 63 -12.05 1.61 3.48
N GLU A 64 -12.80 0.61 3.94
CA GLU A 64 -12.75 -0.76 3.40
C GLU A 64 -13.03 -0.85 1.90
N GLU A 65 -13.96 -0.05 1.39
CA GLU A 65 -14.30 -0.04 -0.04
C GLU A 65 -13.16 0.52 -0.90
N GLU A 66 -12.39 1.49 -0.39
CA GLU A 66 -11.20 1.98 -1.07
C GLU A 66 -10.10 0.91 -1.08
N ILE A 67 -9.95 0.13 0.01
CA ILE A 67 -9.01 -1.00 0.08
C ILE A 67 -9.36 -2.02 -1.01
N LYS A 68 -10.60 -2.54 -1.03
CA LYS A 68 -11.03 -3.54 -2.02
C LYS A 68 -10.82 -3.04 -3.45
N SER A 69 -11.19 -1.79 -3.73
CA SER A 69 -11.02 -1.17 -5.05
C SER A 69 -9.54 -1.10 -5.44
N ALA A 70 -8.67 -0.67 -4.53
CA ALA A 70 -7.23 -0.57 -4.80
C ALA A 70 -6.58 -1.93 -5.08
N PHE A 71 -6.97 -2.99 -4.35
CA PHE A 71 -6.50 -4.35 -4.65
C PHE A 71 -7.01 -4.85 -6.00
N ALA A 72 -8.28 -4.62 -6.32
CA ALA A 72 -8.86 -5.00 -7.60
C ALA A 72 -8.17 -4.30 -8.78
N GLU A 73 -7.94 -2.99 -8.69
CA GLU A 73 -7.23 -2.21 -9.70
C GLU A 73 -5.76 -2.63 -9.83
N GLY A 74 -5.08 -2.85 -8.71
CA GLY A 74 -3.71 -3.37 -8.67
C GLY A 74 -3.58 -4.73 -9.36
N HIS A 75 -4.50 -5.64 -9.04
CA HIS A 75 -4.55 -6.95 -9.70
C HIS A 75 -4.89 -6.83 -11.19
N LYS A 76 -5.81 -5.95 -11.58
CA LYS A 76 -6.14 -5.70 -12.99
C LYS A 76 -4.92 -5.21 -13.78
N ALA A 77 -4.10 -4.35 -13.18
CA ALA A 77 -2.93 -3.79 -13.85
C ALA A 77 -1.76 -4.79 -13.97
N PHE A 78 -1.50 -5.59 -12.93
CA PHE A 78 -0.29 -6.40 -12.85
C PHE A 78 -0.52 -7.92 -12.82
N GLY A 79 -1.78 -8.35 -12.77
CA GLY A 79 -2.21 -9.76 -12.80
C GLY A 79 -1.95 -10.55 -11.53
N ARG A 80 -1.33 -9.94 -10.51
CA ARG A 80 -1.03 -10.52 -9.19
C ARG A 80 -0.61 -9.43 -8.21
N ILE A 81 -0.62 -9.74 -6.91
CA ILE A 81 0.03 -8.95 -5.86
C ILE A 81 0.86 -9.90 -5.00
N ASP A 82 2.17 -9.69 -4.88
CA ASP A 82 3.07 -10.63 -4.20
C ASP A 82 3.38 -10.24 -2.76
N VAL A 83 3.45 -8.93 -2.50
CA VAL A 83 3.86 -8.39 -1.21
C VAL A 83 2.98 -7.21 -0.87
N VAL A 84 2.54 -7.13 0.39
CA VAL A 84 1.84 -5.97 0.93
C VAL A 84 2.67 -5.34 2.03
N PHE A 85 2.97 -4.05 1.89
CA PHE A 85 3.66 -3.25 2.89
C PHE A 85 2.66 -2.28 3.54
N ASN A 86 2.16 -2.68 4.71
CA ASN A 86 1.33 -1.82 5.57
C ASN A 86 2.20 -0.73 6.20
N ASN A 87 2.30 0.40 5.52
CA ASN A 87 3.14 1.52 5.94
C ASN A 87 2.33 2.79 6.25
N ALA A 88 1.10 2.93 5.75
CA ALA A 88 0.25 4.06 6.09
C ALA A 88 0.13 4.19 7.62
N GLY A 89 0.52 5.35 8.13
CA GLY A 89 0.51 5.63 9.54
C GLY A 89 0.55 7.12 9.81
N ILE A 90 0.01 7.51 10.95
CA ILE A 90 0.08 8.85 11.51
C ILE A 90 0.58 8.77 12.95
N PHE A 91 1.14 9.85 13.47
CA PHE A 91 1.54 9.93 14.86
C PHE A 91 1.02 11.23 15.46
N ALA A 92 0.87 11.23 16.78
CA ALA A 92 0.65 12.42 17.58
C ALA A 92 1.58 12.35 18.79
N ILE A 93 2.04 13.50 19.27
CA ILE A 93 2.87 13.63 20.47
C ILE A 93 2.07 14.48 21.45
N GLY A 94 1.88 13.99 22.66
CA GLY A 94 1.12 14.67 23.71
C GLY A 94 1.02 13.84 24.99
N GLU A 95 0.57 14.47 26.05
CA GLU A 95 0.24 13.83 27.33
C GLU A 95 -1.00 12.93 27.17
N VAL A 96 -1.07 11.82 27.90
CA VAL A 96 -2.15 10.83 27.76
C VAL A 96 -3.50 11.44 28.13
N GLU A 97 -3.53 12.16 29.25
CA GLU A 97 -4.69 12.89 29.78
C GLU A 97 -5.09 14.09 28.94
N GLY A 98 -4.13 14.70 28.22
CA GLY A 98 -4.35 15.86 27.37
C GLY A 98 -4.71 15.52 25.92
N THR A 99 -4.57 14.26 25.51
CA THR A 99 -4.84 13.86 24.13
C THR A 99 -6.34 13.66 23.91
N SER A 100 -6.90 14.35 22.92
CA SER A 100 -8.32 14.21 22.61
C SER A 100 -8.68 12.80 22.15
N GLU A 101 -9.87 12.31 22.55
CA GLU A 101 -10.38 11.00 22.14
C GLU A 101 -10.42 10.86 20.61
N ALA A 102 -10.78 11.93 19.89
CA ALA A 102 -10.77 11.95 18.44
C ALA A 102 -9.37 11.68 17.84
N THR A 103 -8.31 12.19 18.47
CA THR A 103 -6.93 11.94 18.05
C THR A 103 -6.55 10.48 18.31
N ILE A 104 -6.86 9.96 19.50
CA ILE A 104 -6.60 8.56 19.87
C ILE A 104 -7.28 7.62 18.88
N ARG A 105 -8.59 7.81 18.65
CA ARG A 105 -9.36 7.00 17.70
C ARG A 105 -8.73 7.07 16.31
N ARG A 106 -8.41 8.25 15.81
CA ARG A 106 -7.80 8.42 14.48
C ARG A 106 -6.47 7.67 14.34
N LEU A 107 -5.63 7.65 15.39
CA LEU A 107 -4.38 6.87 15.40
C LEU A 107 -4.68 5.38 15.27
N PHE A 108 -5.61 4.84 16.05
CA PHE A 108 -5.98 3.42 15.99
C PHE A 108 -6.65 3.05 14.66
N GLU A 109 -7.55 3.89 14.16
CA GLU A 109 -8.21 3.68 12.86
C GLU A 109 -7.20 3.58 11.72
N THR A 110 -6.18 4.45 11.72
CA THR A 110 -5.17 4.45 10.65
C THR A 110 -4.12 3.35 10.84
N ASN A 111 -3.49 3.33 12.02
CA ASN A 111 -2.27 2.56 12.25
C ASN A 111 -2.56 1.09 12.58
N PHE A 112 -3.72 0.81 13.17
CA PHE A 112 -4.07 -0.55 13.62
C PHE A 112 -5.19 -1.13 12.76
N ILE A 113 -6.39 -0.55 12.81
CA ILE A 113 -7.56 -1.08 12.10
C ILE A 113 -7.34 -1.05 10.59
N GLY A 114 -6.81 0.05 10.05
CA GLY A 114 -6.49 0.18 8.63
C GLY A 114 -5.49 -0.89 8.17
N ALA A 115 -4.42 -1.13 8.93
CA ALA A 115 -3.45 -2.19 8.63
C ALA A 115 -4.08 -3.60 8.72
N VAL A 116 -4.98 -3.85 9.68
CA VAL A 116 -5.72 -5.11 9.79
C VAL A 116 -6.62 -5.33 8.57
N ASN A 117 -7.36 -4.30 8.13
CA ASN A 117 -8.27 -4.39 7.00
C ASN A 117 -7.53 -4.61 5.68
N VAL A 118 -6.41 -3.91 5.47
CA VAL A 118 -5.53 -4.15 4.32
C VAL A 118 -4.96 -5.58 4.35
N SER A 119 -4.57 -6.07 5.53
CA SER A 119 -4.04 -7.44 5.68
C SER A 119 -5.09 -8.51 5.39
N LYS A 120 -6.34 -8.31 5.82
CA LYS A 120 -7.46 -9.21 5.50
C LYS A 120 -7.66 -9.33 3.98
N GLU A 121 -7.69 -8.19 3.29
CA GLU A 121 -7.86 -8.18 1.83
C GLU A 121 -6.64 -8.77 1.11
N ALA A 122 -5.43 -8.48 1.60
CA ALA A 122 -4.20 -9.07 1.09
C ALA A 122 -4.23 -10.60 1.17
N VAL A 123 -4.56 -11.16 2.34
CA VAL A 123 -4.63 -12.62 2.54
C VAL A 123 -5.70 -13.23 1.64
N ARG A 124 -6.86 -12.58 1.51
CA ARG A 124 -7.92 -13.02 0.57
C ARG A 124 -7.39 -13.08 -0.86
N VAL A 125 -6.75 -12.01 -1.34
CA VAL A 125 -6.17 -11.93 -2.69
C VAL A 125 -5.08 -12.97 -2.89
N PHE A 126 -4.20 -13.16 -1.91
CA PHE A 126 -3.13 -14.15 -1.99
C PHE A 126 -3.66 -15.58 -2.08
N ARG A 127 -4.74 -15.89 -1.36
CA ARG A 127 -5.34 -17.22 -1.31
C ARG A 127 -6.24 -17.52 -2.50
N GLU A 128 -7.07 -16.56 -2.91
CA GLU A 128 -8.21 -16.80 -3.81
C GLU A 128 -8.02 -16.22 -5.21
N VAL A 129 -7.24 -15.14 -5.36
CA VAL A 129 -7.17 -14.36 -6.61
C VAL A 129 -5.86 -14.58 -7.34
N ASN A 130 -4.75 -14.56 -6.60
CA ASN A 130 -3.45 -14.88 -7.17
C ASN A 130 -3.45 -16.33 -7.67
N LYS A 131 -3.11 -16.53 -8.96
CA LYS A 131 -2.83 -17.88 -9.46
C LYS A 131 -1.60 -18.43 -8.73
N PRO A 132 -1.68 -19.64 -8.14
CA PRO A 132 -0.52 -20.28 -7.52
C PRO A 132 0.63 -20.34 -8.53
N SER A 133 1.82 -19.92 -8.11
CA SER A 133 3.04 -19.99 -8.93
C SER A 133 3.99 -21.10 -8.51
N GLY A 134 3.51 -21.99 -7.63
CA GLY A 134 4.26 -23.10 -7.03
C GLY A 134 3.73 -23.43 -5.63
N GLY A 135 4.11 -24.61 -5.12
CA GLY A 135 3.58 -25.23 -3.91
C GLY A 135 3.02 -26.61 -4.23
N ARG A 136 3.55 -27.66 -3.60
CA ARG A 136 2.92 -28.99 -3.60
C ARG A 136 1.67 -28.96 -2.73
#